data_AF-A0A9P8JMW3-F1
#
_entry.id   AF-A0A9P8JMW3-F1
#
_cell.length_a   1.000
_cell.length_b   1.000
_cell.length_c   1.000
_cell.angle_alpha   90.00
_cell.angle_beta   90.00
_cell.angle_gamma   90.00
#
_symmetry.space_group_name_H-M   'P 1'
#
loop_
_entity.id
_entity.type
_entity.pdbx_description
1 polymer ?
#
loop_
_entity_poly.entity_id
_entity_poly.type
_entity_poly.pdbx_seq_one_letter_code
_entity_poly.pdbx_strand_id
1 'polypeptide(L)'
;CLLMEGCTVGENVTLTGCIVGKRCKIEGGGPKDEDKTRLTDCEVQPGYVVKWGTEIKNEKFMVFEGLGEDDGDMDMDDDDMASGDDDGTFA
;
A
#
# COMPACT_ATOMS: atom_id res chain seq x y z
N CYS A 1 -6.65 -13.88 6.70
CA CYS A 1 -5.41 -13.09 6.56
C CYS A 1 -4.31 -14.02 6.05
N LEU A 2 -3.41 -13.51 5.21
CA LEU A 2 -2.25 -14.23 4.71
C LEU A 2 -0.99 -13.55 5.25
N LEU A 3 -0.17 -14.27 5.99
CA LEU A 3 1.10 -13.80 6.54
C LEU A 3 2.23 -14.54 5.81
N MET A 4 3.10 -13.81 5.13
CA MET A 4 4.27 -14.40 4.47
C MET A 4 5.46 -14.57 5.44
N GLU A 5 6.48 -15.29 4.96
CA GLU A 5 7.71 -15.61 5.70
C GLU A 5 8.39 -14.40 6.34
N GLY A 6 8.85 -14.55 7.58
CA GLY A 6 9.57 -13.52 8.33
C GLY A 6 8.70 -12.36 8.81
N CYS A 7 7.38 -12.42 8.67
CA CYS A 7 6.49 -11.42 9.23
C CYS A 7 6.50 -11.42 10.76
N THR A 8 6.56 -10.24 11.38
CA THR A 8 6.42 -10.04 12.83
C THR A 8 5.16 -9.23 13.11
N VAL A 9 4.32 -9.70 14.04
CA VAL A 9 3.10 -9.01 14.48
C VAL A 9 3.22 -8.75 15.99
N GLY A 10 3.09 -7.48 16.39
CA GLY A 10 3.14 -7.06 17.79
C GLY A 10 1.86 -7.34 18.58
N GLU A 11 1.91 -7.04 19.88
CA GLU A 11 0.77 -7.18 20.79
C GLU A 11 -0.38 -6.22 20.43
N ASN A 12 -1.62 -6.59 20.78
CA ASN A 12 -2.83 -5.78 20.59
C ASN A 12 -3.12 -5.35 19.12
N VAL A 13 -2.51 -6.01 18.13
CA VAL A 13 -2.78 -5.83 16.69
C VAL A 13 -4.01 -6.65 16.26
N THR A 14 -4.92 -6.05 15.50
CA THR A 14 -6.04 -6.75 14.85
C THR A 14 -5.89 -6.73 13.33
N LEU A 15 -5.86 -7.92 12.71
CA LEU A 15 -5.80 -8.10 11.26
C LEU A 15 -7.05 -8.83 10.76
N THR A 16 -7.79 -8.23 9.84
CA THR A 16 -8.97 -8.82 9.18
C THR A 16 -8.77 -8.78 7.67
N GLY A 17 -8.93 -9.89 6.96
CA GLY A 17 -8.80 -9.94 5.48
C GLY A 17 -7.41 -9.64 4.89
N CYS A 18 -6.44 -9.16 5.68
CA CYS A 18 -5.19 -8.61 5.16
C CYS A 18 -4.24 -9.63 4.51
N ILE A 19 -3.45 -9.15 3.55
CA ILE A 19 -2.30 -9.84 2.96
C ILE A 19 -1.03 -9.10 3.41
N VAL A 20 -0.08 -9.83 4.00
CA VAL A 20 1.13 -9.24 4.59
C VAL A 20 2.37 -9.88 3.97
N GLY A 21 3.18 -9.06 3.30
CA GLY A 21 4.37 -9.45 2.56
C GLY A 21 5.52 -9.98 3.43
N LYS A 22 6.54 -10.56 2.77
CA LYS A 22 7.71 -11.16 3.43
C LYS A 22 8.47 -10.13 4.26
N ARG A 23 8.98 -10.53 5.43
CA ARG A 23 9.80 -9.69 6.34
C ARG A 23 9.11 -8.39 6.79
N CYS A 24 7.78 -8.32 6.70
CA CYS A 24 7.00 -7.17 7.17
C CYS A 24 6.94 -7.14 8.70
N LYS A 25 6.93 -5.93 9.29
CA LYS A 25 6.76 -5.75 10.75
C LYS A 25 5.51 -4.92 11.03
N ILE A 26 4.62 -5.43 11.86
CA ILE A 26 3.44 -4.71 12.34
C ILE A 26 3.65 -4.43 13.82
N GLU A 27 3.82 -3.16 14.18
CA GLU A 27 4.09 -2.75 15.54
C GLU A 27 2.82 -2.79 16.40
N GLY A 28 3.02 -3.21 17.65
CA GLY A 28 2.00 -3.43 18.66
C GLY A 28 2.36 -2.68 19.95
N GLY A 29 1.35 -2.13 20.63
CA GLY A 29 1.50 -1.42 21.90
C GLY A 29 1.24 -2.32 23.11
N GLY A 30 1.59 -1.80 24.28
CA GLY A 30 1.42 -2.53 25.54
C GLY A 30 -0.05 -2.64 25.95
N PRO A 31 -0.39 -3.55 26.88
CA PRO A 31 -1.76 -3.78 27.36
C PRO A 31 -2.37 -2.63 28.18
N LYS A 32 -1.75 -1.43 28.14
CA LYS A 32 -2.23 -0.18 28.77
C LYS A 32 -2.28 1.00 27.79
N ASP A 33 -1.88 0.81 26.53
CA ASP A 33 -2.10 1.82 25.50
C ASP A 33 -3.58 1.88 25.12
N GLU A 34 -4.12 3.08 24.92
CA GLU A 34 -5.49 3.28 24.43
C GLU A 34 -5.59 3.13 22.90
N ASP A 35 -4.46 3.29 22.22
CA ASP A 35 -4.30 3.08 20.78
C ASP A 35 -4.46 1.60 20.39
N LYS A 36 -4.70 1.35 19.10
CA LYS A 36 -4.72 0.01 18.52
C LYS A 36 -4.35 0.03 17.04
N THR A 37 -3.50 -0.89 16.60
CA THR A 37 -3.30 -1.14 15.17
C THR A 37 -4.40 -2.07 14.66
N ARG A 38 -5.17 -1.62 13.68
CA ARG A 38 -6.29 -2.35 13.10
C ARG A 38 -6.32 -2.23 11.58
N LEU A 39 -5.94 -3.32 10.91
CA LEU A 39 -5.94 -3.40 9.45
C LEU A 39 -7.11 -4.26 8.97
N THR A 40 -7.86 -3.78 7.98
CA THR A 40 -9.02 -4.50 7.41
C THR A 40 -8.93 -4.50 5.89
N ASP A 41 -8.81 -5.68 5.27
CA ASP A 41 -8.68 -5.86 3.82
C ASP A 41 -7.54 -5.04 3.20
N CYS A 42 -6.42 -4.91 3.92
CA CYS A 42 -5.23 -4.19 3.48
C CYS A 42 -4.19 -5.14 2.85
N GLU A 43 -3.44 -4.65 1.88
CA GLU A 43 -2.27 -5.31 1.31
C GLU A 43 -1.01 -4.59 1.79
N VAL A 44 -0.06 -5.32 2.37
CA VAL A 44 1.20 -4.77 2.89
C VAL A 44 2.38 -5.35 2.12
N GLN A 45 3.17 -4.49 1.48
CA GLN A 45 4.32 -4.92 0.69
C GLN A 45 5.44 -5.56 1.55
N PRO A 46 6.29 -6.43 0.96
CA PRO A 46 7.44 -6.99 1.66
C PRO A 46 8.34 -5.92 2.27
N GLY A 47 8.85 -6.17 3.49
CA GLY A 47 9.73 -5.24 4.20
C GLY A 47 9.08 -3.96 4.75
N TYR A 48 7.80 -3.71 4.50
CA TYR A 48 7.09 -2.56 5.08
C TYR A 48 7.00 -2.67 6.62
N VAL A 49 6.95 -1.53 7.30
CA VAL A 49 6.77 -1.44 8.76
C VAL A 49 5.53 -0.61 9.08
N VAL A 50 4.47 -1.27 9.55
CA VAL A 50 3.25 -0.62 10.03
C VAL A 50 3.47 -0.16 11.47
N LYS A 51 3.31 1.14 11.72
CA LYS A 51 3.47 1.74 13.05
C LYS A 51 2.27 1.44 13.96
N TRP A 52 2.51 1.48 15.27
CA TRP A 52 1.45 1.41 16.28
C TRP A 52 0.41 2.53 16.11
N GLY A 53 -0.85 2.25 16.43
CA GLY A 53 -1.97 3.19 16.32
C GLY A 53 -2.55 3.33 14.90
N THR A 54 -2.14 2.48 13.95
CA THR A 54 -2.64 2.54 12.56
C THR A 54 -4.00 1.82 12.43
N GLU A 55 -5.13 2.54 12.37
CA GLU A 55 -6.43 1.98 11.96
C GLU A 55 -6.76 2.38 10.50
N ILE A 56 -6.56 1.44 9.57
CA ILE A 56 -6.72 1.64 8.12
C ILE A 56 -7.50 0.47 7.50
N LYS A 57 -8.23 0.74 6.41
CA LYS A 57 -9.01 -0.26 5.68
C LYS A 57 -8.87 -0.11 4.18
N ASN A 58 -8.88 -1.24 3.47
CA ASN A 58 -8.88 -1.33 2.01
C ASN A 58 -7.75 -0.56 1.32
N GLU A 59 -6.57 -0.53 1.96
CA GLU A 59 -5.41 0.25 1.51
C GLU A 59 -4.23 -0.65 1.15
N LYS A 60 -3.43 -0.20 0.18
CA LYS A 60 -2.20 -0.89 -0.26
C LYS A 60 -0.98 -0.12 0.25
N PHE A 61 -0.33 -0.63 1.28
CA PHE A 61 0.91 -0.06 1.82
C PHE A 61 2.06 -0.38 0.88
N MET A 62 2.27 0.50 -0.09
CA MET A 62 3.35 0.37 -1.06
C MET A 62 4.63 1.03 -0.52
N VAL A 63 5.70 0.25 -0.41
CA VAL A 63 7.05 0.83 -0.30
C VAL A 63 7.33 1.46 -1.68
N PHE A 64 7.52 2.77 -1.72
CA PHE A 64 7.91 3.45 -2.95
C PHE A 64 9.41 3.15 -3.22
N GLU A 65 9.68 2.04 -3.91
CA GLU A 65 10.95 1.79 -4.60
C GLU A 65 11.03 2.73 -5.81
N GLY A 66 11.28 4.01 -5.53
CA GLY A 66 11.33 5.05 -6.55
C GLY A 66 12.55 4.93 -7.43
N LEU A 67 12.32 4.72 -8.73
CA LEU A 67 13.14 5.21 -9.85
C LEU A 67 14.67 5.07 -9.66
N GLY A 68 15.19 3.85 -9.83
CA GLY A 68 16.63 3.59 -9.80
C GLY A 68 17.03 2.34 -10.59
N GLU A 69 17.33 2.53 -11.89
CA GLU A 69 18.18 1.69 -12.76
C GLU A 69 17.71 0.21 -12.91
N ASP A 70 17.08 -0.22 -14.01
CA ASP A 70 17.65 -0.32 -15.36
C ASP A 70 16.56 -0.74 -16.41
N ASP A 71 16.87 -0.54 -17.70
CA ASP A 71 16.02 -0.65 -18.90
C ASP A 71 15.02 -1.84 -19.02
N GLY A 72 13.80 -1.57 -19.52
CA GLY A 72 12.91 -2.60 -20.08
C GLY A 72 11.41 -2.28 -20.15
N ASP A 73 10.94 -1.76 -21.30
CA ASP A 73 9.54 -1.70 -21.78
C ASP A 73 8.41 -1.45 -20.75
N MET A 74 8.08 -0.17 -20.56
CA MET A 74 6.70 0.25 -20.30
C MET A 74 6.27 1.27 -21.37
N ASP A 75 5.85 0.76 -22.52
CA ASP A 75 5.00 1.52 -23.44
C ASP A 75 3.70 1.85 -22.72
N MET A 76 3.60 3.07 -22.18
CA MET A 76 2.31 3.69 -21.93
C MET A 76 1.71 4.07 -23.28
N ASP A 77 0.85 3.19 -23.81
CA ASP A 77 -0.18 3.59 -24.79
C ASP A 77 -1.17 4.55 -24.07
N ASP A 78 -0.76 5.82 -23.94
CA ASP A 78 -1.60 6.94 -23.51
C ASP A 78 -2.44 7.43 -24.71
N ASP A 79 -3.32 6.56 -25.19
CA ASP A 79 -4.09 6.77 -26.44
C ASP A 79 -5.61 6.84 -26.16
N ASP A 80 -6.00 7.52 -25.06
CA ASP A 80 -7.41 7.74 -24.68
C ASP A 80 -7.67 9.18 -24.15
N MET A 81 -7.11 10.18 -24.83
CA MET A 81 -7.32 11.62 -24.57
C MET A 81 -7.73 12.41 -25.83
N ALA A 82 -8.76 11.92 -26.53
CA ALA A 82 -9.38 12.62 -27.67
C ALA A 82 -10.65 13.39 -27.26
N SER A 83 -10.51 14.45 -26.45
CA SER A 83 -11.57 15.44 -26.23
C SER A 83 -11.02 16.87 -26.32
N GLY A 84 -11.32 17.55 -27.43
CA GLY A 84 -10.82 18.89 -27.75
C GLY A 84 -11.69 19.60 -28.80
N ASP A 85 -12.90 20.00 -28.40
CA ASP A 85 -13.72 20.99 -29.11
C ASP A 85 -13.19 22.42 -28.82
N ASP A 86 -12.54 23.09 -29.79
CA ASP A 86 -12.29 24.55 -29.92
C ASP A 86 -11.49 24.80 -31.24
N ASP A 87 -11.59 25.86 -32.05
CA ASP A 87 -12.62 26.87 -32.34
C ASP A 87 -12.61 27.13 -33.87
N GLY A 88 -13.60 27.84 -34.43
CA GLY A 88 -13.69 28.13 -35.86
C GLY A 88 -12.64 29.13 -36.38
N THR A 89 -12.25 29.02 -37.66
CA THR A 89 -11.52 30.09 -38.37
C THR A 89 -11.96 30.19 -39.84
N PHE A 90 -12.07 31.43 -40.32
CA PHE A 90 -12.51 31.87 -41.66
C PHE A 90 -11.87 31.14 -42.87
N ALA A 91 -12.71 30.81 -43.85
CA ALA A 91 -12.41 30.89 -45.29
C ALA A 91 -13.72 31.03 -46.11
#